data_AF-A0A9P8N331-F1
#
_entry.id   AF-A0A9P8N331-F1
#
_cell.length_a   1.000
_cell.length_b   1.000
_cell.length_c   1.000
_cell.angle_alpha   90.00
_cell.angle_beta   90.00
_cell.angle_gamma   90.00
#
_symmetry.space_group_name_H-M   'P 1'
#
loop_
_entity.id
_entity.type
_entity.pdbx_description
1 polymer ?
#
loop_
_entity_poly.entity_id
_entity_poly.type
_entity_poly.pdbx_seq_one_letter_code
_entity_poly.pdbx_strand_id
1 'polypeptide(L)'
;MAANAISCIKGRTRHHFTSQMPLRHRAVWGVAKKTNIHWPPFALPRPWEPVIDGTDIFAAAVKAAYAKANYSVTFLDDWASHHVHFGNVHCGTNSARETTRKSW
;
A
#
# COMPACT_ATOMS: atom_id res chain seq x y z
N MET A 1 30.25 28.35 5.16
CA MET A 1 30.23 29.51 4.23
C MET A 1 30.67 28.98 2.88
N ALA A 2 29.97 29.10 1.74
CA ALA A 2 28.79 29.86 1.36
C ALA A 2 28.06 29.10 0.22
N ALA A 3 26.80 29.50 -0.01
CA ALA A 3 25.84 28.91 -0.94
C ALA A 3 25.95 29.48 -2.39
N ASN A 4 25.06 28.95 -3.26
CA ASN A 4 24.63 29.38 -4.60
C ASN A 4 25.34 28.68 -5.78
N ALA A 5 24.68 28.22 -6.85
CA ALA A 5 23.48 28.77 -7.48
C ALA A 5 22.57 27.74 -8.18
N ILE A 6 21.32 28.16 -8.32
CA ILE A 6 20.18 27.62 -9.06
C ILE A 6 20.48 27.57 -10.57
N SER A 7 20.14 26.48 -11.26
CA SER A 7 19.84 26.52 -12.69
C SER A 7 18.62 25.66 -13.02
N CYS A 8 17.59 26.35 -13.47
CA CYS A 8 16.30 25.86 -13.91
C CYS A 8 16.41 25.42 -15.38
N ILE A 9 16.23 24.14 -15.66
CA ILE A 9 15.99 23.65 -17.03
C ILE A 9 14.54 23.21 -17.12
N LYS A 10 13.70 24.12 -17.63
CA LYS A 10 12.38 23.83 -18.18
C LYS A 10 12.55 22.90 -19.40
N GLY A 11 11.82 21.79 -19.45
CA GLY A 11 11.55 21.13 -20.73
C GLY A 11 11.10 19.67 -20.69
N ARG A 12 9.76 19.48 -20.73
CA ARG A 12 9.04 18.32 -21.30
C ARG A 12 8.76 17.13 -20.38
N THR A 13 7.94 17.35 -19.35
CA THR A 13 7.12 16.28 -18.74
C THR A 13 6.08 15.80 -19.76
N ARG A 14 6.19 14.55 -20.21
CA ARG A 14 5.06 13.86 -20.86
C ARG A 14 4.05 13.49 -19.78
N HIS A 15 3.07 14.36 -19.61
CA HIS A 15 1.85 14.10 -18.86
C HIS A 15 1.09 12.93 -19.51
N HIS A 16 1.17 11.74 -18.93
CA HIS A 16 0.05 10.79 -18.98
C HIS A 16 -0.82 11.10 -17.77
N PHE A 17 -1.59 12.18 -17.90
CA PHE A 17 -2.65 12.54 -16.97
C PHE A 17 -3.88 11.74 -17.38
N THR A 18 -4.02 10.51 -16.87
CA THR A 18 -5.28 9.77 -17.01
C THR A 18 -6.32 10.46 -16.13
N SER A 19 -7.21 11.19 -16.80
CA SER A 19 -8.31 11.96 -16.24
C SER A 19 -9.31 11.04 -15.54
N GLN A 20 -9.19 10.83 -14.22
CA GLN A 20 -10.28 10.28 -13.40
C GLN A 20 -9.94 10.29 -11.89
N MET A 21 -9.65 11.44 -11.29
CA MET A 21 -9.64 11.52 -9.82
C MET A 21 -10.27 12.82 -9.35
N PRO A 22 -11.54 12.80 -8.88
CA PRO A 22 -12.07 13.91 -8.10
C PRO A 22 -11.30 13.95 -6.78
N LEU A 23 -10.58 15.06 -6.57
CA LEU A 23 -9.92 15.43 -5.33
C LEU A 23 -10.93 15.52 -4.17
N ARG A 24 -11.33 14.42 -3.53
CA ARG A 24 -12.06 14.45 -2.26
C ARG A 24 -11.75 13.24 -1.38
N HIS A 25 -11.31 13.55 -0.16
CA HIS A 25 -11.07 12.68 1.00
C HIS A 25 -9.81 11.81 0.97
N ARG A 26 -8.75 12.39 1.53
CA ARG A 26 -7.57 11.71 2.06
C ARG A 26 -8.02 10.74 3.15
N ALA A 27 -8.03 9.45 2.84
CA ALA A 27 -8.55 8.44 3.74
C ALA A 27 -7.65 7.20 3.68
N VAL A 28 -6.59 7.21 4.50
CA VAL A 28 -5.76 6.01 4.75
C VAL A 28 -6.59 5.07 5.61
N TRP A 29 -7.55 4.38 5.01
CA TRP A 29 -8.28 3.30 5.63
C TRP A 29 -7.63 1.98 5.20
N GLY A 30 -6.87 1.36 6.11
CA GLY A 30 -6.74 -0.11 6.09
C GLY A 30 -5.35 -0.73 5.96
N VAL A 31 -4.24 0.03 5.95
CA VAL A 31 -2.90 -0.58 5.91
C VAL A 31 -2.65 -1.55 7.09
N ALA A 32 -3.39 -1.41 8.20
CA ALA A 32 -3.12 -2.12 9.45
C ALA A 32 -4.22 -3.09 9.93
N LYS A 33 -5.11 -3.61 9.07
CA LYS A 33 -5.97 -4.77 9.45
C LYS A 33 -5.28 -6.07 9.02
N LYS A 34 -4.43 -6.61 9.89
CA LYS A 34 -3.55 -7.77 9.63
C LYS A 34 -4.31 -9.02 9.17
N THR A 35 -4.08 -9.46 7.94
CA THR A 35 -4.29 -10.84 7.47
C THR A 35 -2.98 -11.62 7.68
N ASN A 36 -2.87 -12.38 8.78
CA ASN A 36 -1.74 -13.27 9.02
C ASN A 36 -1.93 -14.57 8.20
N ILE A 37 -1.55 -14.57 6.92
CA ILE A 37 -1.44 -15.78 6.10
C ILE A 37 0.04 -16.23 6.16
N HIS A 38 0.31 -17.43 6.66
CA HIS A 38 1.67 -17.87 7.00
C HIS A 38 2.46 -18.54 5.84
N TRP A 39 1.83 -18.74 4.68
CA TRP A 39 2.48 -19.18 3.43
C TRP A 39 2.49 -17.99 2.44
N PRO A 40 3.47 -17.85 1.53
CA PRO A 40 3.96 -16.54 1.11
C PRO A 40 2.86 -15.71 0.43
N PRO A 41 2.78 -14.38 0.65
CA PRO A 41 3.24 -13.52 1.76
C PRO A 41 2.06 -12.83 2.49
N PHE A 42 2.33 -11.91 3.44
CA PHE A 42 1.28 -11.08 4.05
C PHE A 42 0.55 -10.27 2.98
N ALA A 43 -0.77 -10.44 2.86
CA ALA A 43 -1.59 -9.82 1.83
C ALA A 43 -2.25 -8.53 2.35
N LEU A 44 -1.78 -7.37 1.90
CA LEU A 44 -2.36 -6.08 2.27
C LEU A 44 -3.15 -5.48 1.11
N PRO A 45 -4.17 -4.63 1.38
CA PRO A 45 -4.79 -3.82 0.33
C PRO A 45 -3.75 -2.87 -0.29
N ARG A 46 -3.76 -2.73 -1.61
CA ARG A 46 -2.92 -1.74 -2.29
C ARG A 46 -3.35 -0.33 -1.83
N PRO A 47 -2.41 0.51 -1.37
CA PRO A 47 -2.76 1.79 -0.76
C PRO A 47 -3.15 2.88 -1.77
N TRP A 48 -2.79 2.73 -3.06
CA TRP A 48 -3.13 3.67 -4.14
C TRP A 48 -2.68 5.11 -3.89
N GLU A 49 -1.51 5.23 -3.29
CA GLU A 49 -0.93 6.51 -2.89
C GLU A 49 -0.09 7.12 -4.03
N PRO A 50 0.37 8.38 -3.90
CA PRO A 50 1.16 9.03 -4.94
C PRO A 50 2.37 8.21 -5.38
N VAL A 51 2.49 8.09 -6.70
CA VAL A 51 3.63 7.45 -7.35
C VAL A 51 4.67 8.53 -7.69
N ILE A 52 5.84 8.47 -7.06
CA ILE A 52 6.98 9.35 -7.34
C ILE A 52 8.04 8.52 -8.05
N ASP A 53 8.50 8.97 -9.22
CA ASP A 53 9.50 8.28 -10.05
C ASP A 53 9.16 6.80 -10.32
N GLY A 54 7.87 6.52 -10.56
CA GLY A 54 7.38 5.16 -10.83
C GLY A 54 7.22 4.28 -9.58
N THR A 55 7.45 4.81 -8.37
CA THR A 55 7.33 4.09 -7.10
C THR A 55 6.17 4.62 -6.26
N ASP A 56 5.26 3.73 -5.85
CA ASP A 56 4.31 4.01 -4.76
C ASP A 56 5.10 4.07 -3.45
N ILE A 57 5.31 5.30 -2.96
CA ILE A 57 6.19 5.57 -1.81
C ILE A 57 5.62 5.01 -0.50
N PHE A 58 4.30 4.86 -0.39
CA PHE A 58 3.67 4.28 0.79
C PHE A 58 3.80 2.76 0.77
N ALA A 59 3.55 2.12 -0.37
CA ALA A 59 3.77 0.69 -0.54
C ALA A 59 5.23 0.32 -0.26
N ALA A 60 6.19 1.14 -0.71
CA ALA A 60 7.61 0.98 -0.42
C ALA A 60 7.92 1.13 1.08
N ALA A 61 7.40 2.17 1.74
CA ALA A 61 7.61 2.39 3.16
C ALA A 61 7.01 1.27 4.03
N VAL A 62 5.81 0.78 3.69
CA VAL A 62 5.17 -0.35 4.36
C VAL A 62 5.99 -1.62 4.20
N LYS A 63 6.45 -1.94 2.98
CA LYS A 63 7.35 -3.08 2.75
C LYS A 63 8.61 -2.97 3.60
N ALA A 64 9.26 -1.79 3.63
CA ALA A 64 10.45 -1.56 4.43
C ALA A 64 10.18 -1.74 5.94
N ALA A 65 9.01 -1.31 6.43
CA ALA A 65 8.63 -1.49 7.83
C ALA A 65 8.41 -2.96 8.20
N TYR A 66 7.70 -3.73 7.37
CA TYR A 66 7.45 -5.15 7.60
C TYR A 66 8.72 -6.00 7.44
N ALA A 67 9.62 -5.61 6.53
CA ALA A 67 10.90 -6.26 6.34
C ALA A 67 11.79 -6.22 7.60
N LYS A 68 11.70 -5.16 8.42
CA LYS A 68 12.41 -5.07 9.72
C LYS A 68 12.02 -6.18 10.69
N ALA A 69 10.84 -6.78 10.51
CA ALA A 69 10.34 -7.89 11.30
C ALA A 69 10.41 -9.24 10.54
N ASN A 70 11.24 -9.32 9.49
CA ASN A 70 11.41 -10.50 8.63
C ASN A 70 10.10 -10.98 7.96
N TYR A 71 9.16 -10.07 7.69
CA TYR A 71 7.95 -10.37 6.93
C TYR A 71 8.07 -9.94 5.47
N SER A 72 7.57 -10.78 4.57
CA SER A 72 7.30 -10.43 3.18
C SER A 72 5.86 -9.96 3.02
N VAL A 73 5.63 -8.95 2.17
CA VAL A 73 4.32 -8.33 1.92
C VAL A 73 4.03 -8.30 0.43
N THR A 74 2.82 -8.72 0.04
CA THR A 74 2.24 -8.49 -1.28
C THR A 74 1.02 -7.59 -1.15
N PHE A 75 0.89 -6.67 -2.10
CA PHE A 75 -0.28 -5.82 -2.21
C PHE A 75 -1.27 -6.41 -3.21
N LEU A 76 -2.50 -6.63 -2.76
CA LEU A 76 -3.61 -7.05 -3.61
C LEU A 76 -4.43 -5.83 -4.00
N ASP A 77 -4.89 -5.84 -5.25
CA ASP A 77 -5.78 -4.81 -5.76
C ASP A 77 -7.23 -5.19 -5.45
N ASP A 78 -7.78 -4.59 -4.40
CA ASP A 78 -9.14 -4.83 -3.93
C ASP A 78 -10.05 -3.62 -4.15
N TRP A 79 -9.63 -2.64 -4.96
CA TRP A 79 -10.30 -1.35 -5.07
C TRP A 79 -11.77 -1.52 -5.48
N ALA A 80 -11.99 -2.12 -6.65
CA ALA A 80 -13.34 -2.28 -7.21
C ALA A 80 -14.15 -3.38 -6.52
N SER A 81 -13.49 -4.35 -5.87
CA SER A 81 -14.18 -5.51 -5.28
C SER A 81 -14.61 -5.30 -3.83
N HIS A 82 -13.82 -4.57 -3.04
CA HIS A 82 -14.06 -4.40 -1.60
C HIS A 82 -13.95 -2.93 -1.17
N HIS A 83 -12.95 -2.18 -1.63
CA HIS A 83 -12.68 -0.83 -1.12
C HIS A 83 -13.81 0.16 -1.39
N VAL A 84 -14.38 0.16 -2.60
CA VAL A 84 -15.55 0.99 -2.95
C VAL A 84 -16.80 0.65 -2.12
N HIS A 85 -16.83 -0.54 -1.52
CA HIS A 85 -17.88 -1.01 -0.62
C HIS A 85 -17.48 -0.88 0.87
N PHE A 86 -16.49 -0.04 1.19
CA PHE A 86 -15.96 0.18 2.53
C PHE A 86 -15.32 -1.06 3.19
N GLY A 87 -14.99 -2.07 2.40
CA GLY A 87 -14.25 -3.27 2.80
C GLY A 87 -12.78 -3.21 2.41
N ASN A 88 -12.04 -4.28 2.70
CA ASN A 88 -10.70 -4.51 2.15
C ASN A 88 -10.37 -6.01 2.15
N VAL A 89 -9.15 -6.38 1.76
CA VAL A 89 -8.61 -7.75 1.78
C VAL A 89 -8.95 -8.49 3.08
N HIS A 90 -8.84 -7.87 4.25
CA HIS A 90 -9.19 -8.51 5.53
C HIS A 90 -10.69 -8.80 5.65
N CYS A 91 -11.55 -7.91 5.16
CA CYS A 91 -13.00 -8.13 5.15
C CYS A 91 -13.42 -9.23 4.17
N GLY A 92 -12.73 -9.36 3.05
CA GLY A 92 -13.01 -10.36 2.00
C GLY A 92 -12.36 -11.71 2.23
N THR A 93 -11.52 -11.87 3.25
CA THR A 93 -10.78 -13.11 3.50
C THR A 93 -11.03 -13.64 4.91
N ASN A 94 -10.96 -14.95 5.03
CA ASN A 94 -10.92 -15.63 6.32
C ASN A 94 -9.78 -16.66 6.28
N SER A 95 -9.06 -16.83 7.39
CA SER A 95 -7.93 -17.75 7.48
C SER A 95 -8.21 -18.78 8.56
N ALA A 96 -8.25 -20.05 8.18
CA ALA A 96 -8.18 -21.14 9.16
C ALA A 96 -6.82 -21.09 9.88
N ARG A 97 -6.83 -21.36 11.19
CA ARG A 97 -5.64 -21.34 12.03
C ARG A 97 -5.57 -22.65 12.79
N GLU A 98 -4.35 -23.14 12.96
CA GLU A 98 -4.06 -24.33 13.74
C GLU A 98 -4.51 -24.13 15.21
N THR A 99 -5.19 -25.12 15.78
CA THR A 99 -5.79 -25.06 17.13
C THR A 99 -5.25 -26.12 18.09
N THR A 100 -4.21 -26.88 17.69
CA THR A 100 -3.56 -27.94 18.49
C THR A 100 -3.09 -27.54 19.89
N ARG A 101 -3.08 -26.25 20.24
CA ARG A 101 -2.82 -25.79 21.61
C ARG A 101 -4.01 -26.14 22.52
N LYS A 102 -3.81 -27.06 23.45
CA LYS A 102 -4.79 -27.36 24.51
C LYS A 102 -5.15 -26.08 25.29
N SER A 103 -6.44 -25.91 25.54
CA SER A 103 -7.02 -24.71 26.17
C SER A 103 -7.47 -24.93 27.62
N TRP A 104 -7.00 -26.00 28.28
CA TRP A 104 -7.33 -26.38 29.65
C TRP A 104 -6.08 -26.80 30.41
#